data_AF-A0A3B9TP16-F1
#
_entry.id   AF-A0A3B9TP16-F1
#
_cell.length_a   1.000
_cell.length_b   1.000
_cell.length_c   1.000
_cell.angle_alpha   90.00
_cell.angle_beta   90.00
_cell.angle_gamma   90.00
#
_symmetry.space_group_name_H-M   'P 1'
#
loop_
_entity.id
_entity.type
_entity.pdbx_description
1 polymer ?
#
loop_
_entity_poly.entity_id
_entity_poly.type
_entity_poly.pdbx_seq_one_letter_code
_entity_poly.pdbx_strand_id
1 'polypeptide(L)' 'MWKIGVVGFGNVSQGLLRILDKKAQTLKERYGFECTVTAIADPVKG' A
#
# COMPACT_ATOMS: atom_id res chain seq x y z
N MET A 1 -13.00 -3.69 -1.67
CA MET A 1 -11.56 -3.62 -1.98
C MET A 1 -11.19 -2.19 -2.36
N TRP A 2 -10.29 -1.57 -1.59
CA TRP A 2 -9.84 -0.19 -1.76
C TRP A 2 -8.76 -0.10 -2.83
N LYS A 3 -8.82 0.94 -3.68
CA LYS A 3 -7.76 1.25 -4.63
C LYS A 3 -6.91 2.38 -4.07
N ILE A 4 -5.62 2.14 -3.88
CA ILE A 4 -4.69 3.09 -3.28
C ILE A 4 -3.78 3.64 -4.39
N GLY A 5 -3.69 4.96 -4.46
CA GLY A 5 -2.64 5.67 -5.18
C GLY A 5 -1.63 6.23 -4.17
N VAL A 6 -0.35 6.11 -4.49
CA VAL A 6 0.74 6.59 -3.63
C VAL A 6 1.48 7.73 -4.33
N VAL A 7 1.65 8.87 -3.67
CA VAL A 7 2.46 10.00 -4.16
C VAL A 7 3.76 10.05 -3.35
N GLY A 8 4.88 9.89 -4.05
CA GLY A 8 6.22 9.69 -3.46
C GLY A 8 6.48 8.23 -3.08
N PHE A 9 7.68 7.73 -3.39
CA PHE A 9 8.08 6.34 -3.13
C PHE A 9 9.39 6.23 -2.34
N GLY A 10 9.53 7.09 -1.33
CA GLY A 10 10.62 7.02 -0.35
C GLY A 10 10.42 5.94 0.72
N ASN A 11 11.23 6.01 1.77
CA ASN A 11 11.27 5.00 2.84
C ASN A 11 9.91 4.77 3.52
N VAL A 12 9.12 5.83 3.71
CA VAL A 12 7.81 5.72 4.36
C VAL A 12 6.84 4.92 3.51
N SER A 13 6.68 5.29 2.24
CA SER A 13 5.79 4.58 1.31
C SER A 13 6.20 3.12 1.14
N GLN A 14 7.50 2.85 0.96
CA GLN A 14 8.01 1.47 0.86
C GLN A 14 7.73 0.65 2.12
N GLY A 15 7.91 1.25 3.31
CA GLY A 15 7.57 0.63 4.59
C GLY A 15 6.07 0.33 4.71
N LEU A 16 5.22 1.30 4.36
CA LEU A 16 3.78 1.13 4.35
C LEU A 16 3.36 0.00 3.41
N LEU A 17 3.84 -0.02 2.17
CA LEU A 17 3.47 -1.07 1.22
C LEU A 17 3.91 -2.47 1.70
N ARG A 18 5.08 -2.57 2.33
CA ARG A 18 5.55 -3.82 2.94
C ARG A 18 4.67 -4.26 4.12
N ILE A 19 4.12 -3.33 4.90
CA ILE A 19 3.17 -3.65 5.97
C ILE A 19 1.83 -4.11 5.39
N LEU A 20 1.30 -3.38 4.40
CA LEU A 20 0.04 -3.73 3.73
C LEU A 20 0.09 -5.13 3.12
N ASP A 21 1.21 -5.48 2.46
CA ASP A 21 1.44 -6.81 1.90
C ASP A 21 1.53 -7.88 3.00
N LYS A 22 2.43 -7.70 3.97
CA LYS A 22 2.66 -8.70 5.05
C LYS A 22 1.49 -8.88 6.00
N LYS A 23 0.60 -7.89 6.12
CA LYS A 23 -0.54 -7.90 7.05
C LYS A 23 -1.89 -7.98 6.34
N ALA A 24 -1.92 -8.22 5.03
CA ALA A 24 -3.15 -8.27 4.25
C ALA A 24 -4.22 -9.19 4.86
N GLN A 25 -3.83 -10.41 5.27
CA GLN A 25 -4.75 -11.35 5.90
C GLN A 25 -5.29 -10.83 7.24
N THR A 26 -4.42 -10.35 8.14
CA THR A 26 -4.83 -9.81 9.43
C THR A 26 -5.75 -8.59 9.28
N LEU A 27 -5.48 -7.73 8.29
CA LEU A 27 -6.31 -6.56 8.00
C LEU A 27 -7.70 -6.95 7.50
N LYS A 28 -7.78 -7.99 6.65
CA LYS A 28 -9.04 -8.54 6.18
C LYS A 28 -9.83 -9.18 7.31
N GLU A 29 -9.21 -10.04 8.11
CA GLU A 29 -9.89 -10.77 9.19
C GLU A 29 -10.39 -9.85 10.31
N ARG A 30 -9.57 -8.88 10.72
CA ARG A 30 -9.88 -8.03 11.88
C ARG A 30 -10.73 -6.81 11.54
N TYR A 31 -10.61 -6.29 10.31
CA TYR A 31 -11.22 -5.01 9.93
C TYR A 31 -12.02 -5.08 8.63
N GLY A 32 -12.10 -6.23 7.96
CA GLY A 32 -12.69 -6.32 6.61
C GLY A 32 -11.93 -5.48 5.58
N PHE A 33 -10.67 -5.12 5.87
CA PHE A 33 -9.90 -4.21 5.04
C PHE A 33 -9.08 -4.97 4.00
N GLU A 34 -9.38 -4.71 2.73
CA GLU A 34 -8.65 -5.25 1.59
C GLU A 34 -8.32 -4.11 0.63
N CYS A 35 -7.07 -4.03 0.18
CA CYS A 35 -6.62 -2.98 -0.73
C CYS A 35 -5.69 -3.49 -1.82
N THR A 36 -5.63 -2.72 -2.91
CA THR A 36 -4.67 -2.89 -4.01
C THR A 36 -4.03 -1.54 -4.32
N VAL A 37 -2.71 -1.52 -4.43
CA VAL A 37 -1.97 -0.35 -4.92
C VAL A 37 -2.11 -0.33 -6.44
N THR A 38 -2.68 0.75 -6.96
CA THR A 38 -3.02 0.88 -8.39
C THR A 38 -2.16 1.91 -9.11
N ALA A 39 -1.51 2.81 -8.38
CA ALA A 39 -0.59 3.78 -8.92
C ALA A 39 0.45 4.16 -7.85
N ILE A 40 1.67 4.40 -8.31
CA ILE A 40 2.72 5.08 -7.55
C ILE A 40 3.18 6.21 -8.47
N ALA A 41 3.26 7.42 -7.94
CA ALA A 41 3.80 8.57 -8.64
C ALA A 41 5.06 9.01 -7.90
N ASP A 42 6.24 8.70 -8.44
CA ASP A 42 7.52 9.08 -7.84
C ASP A 42 8.37 9.88 -8.84
N PRO A 43 8.91 11.04 -8.45
CA PRO A 43 9.68 11.89 -9.36
C PRO A 43 10.97 11.25 -9.86
N VAL A 44 11.47 10.19 -9.21
CA VAL A 44 12.70 9.48 -9.58
C VAL A 44 12.39 8.15 -10.26
N LYS A 45 11.36 7.44 -9.80
CA LYS A 45 11.09 6.06 -10.21
C LYS A 45 9.93 5.87 -11.19
N GLY A 46 9.14 6.90 -11.48
CA GLY A 46 8.02 6.82 -12.43
C GLY A 46 6.92 5.93 -11.89
#